data_AF-W0J693-F1
#
_entry.id   AF-W0J693-F1
#
_cell.length_a   1.000
_cell.length_b   1.000
_cell.length_c   1.000
_cell.angle_alpha   90.00
_cell.angle_beta   90.00
_cell.angle_gamma   90.00
#
_symmetry.space_group_name_H-M   'P 1'
#
loop_
_entity.id
_entity.type
_entity.pdbx_description
1 polymer ?
#
loop_
_entity_poly.entity_id
_entity_poly.type
_entity_poly.pdbx_seq_one_letter_code
_entity_poly.pdbx_strand_id
1 'polypeptide(L)'
;MKKIMIIIPALVFGASLAIAAELSDFAQSIADLQASRVEVNRLPTKTRADRLARQAAIDAWDAANAATVEAAIPQIDALIAERPNLGGFVIWYHLGQKNKDATAAKIAWQQNPEDRALAAKLLAVSSHAHNYIRRYATAAEIAALPGSSGVSFATAVVGRAAELGQPELVTDYYTRCLAKGLITTGYNAWFDQKLIDLAAAGKEAEGVRLARVEALAVNKLKTTPAQEARLVKLRAAGKLSGE
;
A
#
# COMPACT_ATOMS: atom_id res chain seq x y z
N MET A 1 -50.33 29.53 -30.37
CA MET A 1 -49.49 28.46 -29.77
C MET A 1 -48.09 28.53 -30.39
N LYS A 2 -47.12 29.18 -29.74
CA LYS A 2 -45.71 29.17 -30.18
C LYS A 2 -44.86 28.57 -29.06
N LYS A 3 -44.28 27.40 -29.36
CA LYS A 3 -43.45 26.60 -28.46
C LYS A 3 -42.05 27.22 -28.41
N ILE A 4 -41.62 27.69 -27.25
CA ILE A 4 -40.21 28.04 -27.00
C ILE A 4 -39.56 26.77 -26.43
N MET A 5 -38.95 25.99 -27.33
CA MET A 5 -38.21 24.78 -27.02
C MET A 5 -36.79 25.12 -26.54
N ILE A 6 -36.43 24.61 -25.37
CA ILE A 6 -35.21 23.83 -25.11
C ILE A 6 -33.92 24.39 -25.75
N ILE A 7 -33.29 25.40 -25.14
CA ILE A 7 -31.91 25.82 -25.49
C ILE A 7 -30.95 25.71 -24.27
N ILE A 8 -31.48 25.59 -23.06
CA ILE A 8 -30.68 25.57 -21.83
C ILE A 8 -29.96 24.24 -21.54
N PRO A 9 -30.47 23.02 -21.89
CA PRO A 9 -29.74 21.79 -21.57
C PRO A 9 -28.46 21.62 -22.40
N ALA A 10 -28.46 22.05 -23.67
CA ALA A 10 -27.36 21.80 -24.60
C ALA A 10 -26.06 22.54 -24.21
N LEU A 11 -26.16 23.74 -23.63
CA LEU A 11 -25.00 24.51 -23.16
C LEU A 11 -24.38 23.91 -21.88
N VAL A 12 -25.21 23.39 -20.97
CA VAL A 12 -24.74 22.70 -19.76
C VAL A 12 -24.07 21.37 -20.13
N PHE A 13 -24.63 20.62 -21.09
CA PHE A 13 -24.01 19.41 -21.62
C PHE A 13 -22.70 19.70 -22.37
N GLY A 14 -22.64 20.74 -23.21
CA GLY A 14 -21.43 21.12 -23.94
C GLY A 14 -20.27 21.55 -23.03
N ALA A 15 -20.55 22.36 -22.00
CA ALA A 15 -19.54 22.76 -21.03
C ALA A 15 -19.04 21.57 -20.18
N SER A 16 -19.93 20.65 -19.81
CA SER A 16 -19.53 19.42 -19.08
C SER A 16 -18.65 18.49 -19.92
N LEU A 17 -18.85 18.45 -21.25
CA LEU A 17 -18.03 17.63 -22.16
C LEU A 17 -16.65 18.24 -22.41
N ALA A 18 -16.53 19.57 -22.50
CA ALA A 18 -15.23 20.23 -22.65
C ALA A 18 -14.37 20.07 -21.39
N ILE A 19 -14.95 20.25 -20.20
CA ILE A 19 -14.25 20.05 -18.92
C ILE A 19 -13.86 18.57 -18.73
N ALA A 20 -14.72 17.63 -19.14
CA ALA A 20 -14.40 16.21 -19.11
C ALA A 20 -13.27 15.82 -20.08
N ALA A 21 -13.20 16.44 -21.26
CA ALA A 21 -12.14 16.20 -22.23
C ALA A 21 -10.78 16.72 -21.73
N GLU A 22 -10.74 17.94 -21.18
CA GLU A 22 -9.52 18.53 -20.60
C GLU A 22 -8.99 17.70 -19.42
N LEU A 23 -9.88 17.19 -18.56
CA LEU A 23 -9.49 16.33 -17.44
C LEU A 23 -8.94 14.98 -17.94
N SER A 24 -9.51 14.42 -19.00
CA SER A 24 -9.06 13.15 -19.56
C SER A 24 -7.68 13.26 -20.23
N ASP A 25 -7.43 14.35 -20.96
CA ASP A 25 -6.11 14.64 -21.55
C ASP A 25 -5.05 14.84 -20.47
N PHE A 26 -5.39 15.59 -19.41
CA PHE A 26 -4.53 15.73 -18.24
C PHE A 26 -4.26 14.37 -17.57
N ALA A 27 -5.28 13.56 -17.31
CA ALA A 27 -5.13 12.25 -16.70
C ALA A 27 -4.26 11.32 -17.57
N GLN A 28 -4.37 11.43 -18.90
CA GLN A 28 -3.51 10.68 -19.81
C GLN A 28 -2.05 11.13 -19.74
N SER A 29 -1.79 12.45 -19.67
CA SER A 29 -0.41 12.95 -19.50
C SER A 29 0.24 12.42 -18.21
N ILE A 30 -0.52 12.32 -17.10
CA ILE A 30 -0.02 11.74 -15.85
C ILE A 30 0.20 10.23 -15.98
N ALA A 31 -0.65 9.53 -16.73
CA ALA A 31 -0.46 8.11 -17.01
C ALA A 31 0.86 7.86 -17.77
N ASP A 32 1.17 8.69 -18.76
CA ASP A 32 2.41 8.59 -19.54
C ASP A 32 3.65 8.88 -18.69
N LEU A 33 3.56 9.87 -17.79
CA LEU A 33 4.59 10.13 -16.78
C LEU A 33 4.79 8.93 -15.85
N GLN A 34 3.70 8.35 -15.33
CA GLN A 34 3.80 7.16 -14.48
C GLN A 34 4.44 5.99 -15.23
N ALA A 35 4.02 5.75 -16.49
CA ALA A 35 4.56 4.68 -17.31
C ALA A 35 6.06 4.86 -17.57
N SER A 36 6.50 6.06 -17.97
CA SER A 36 7.92 6.35 -18.18
C SER A 36 8.75 6.18 -16.89
N ARG A 37 8.21 6.57 -15.73
CA ARG A 37 8.85 6.34 -14.43
C ARG A 37 8.95 4.86 -14.08
N VAL A 38 7.95 4.05 -14.44
CA VAL A 38 8.00 2.59 -14.25
C VAL A 38 9.11 1.98 -15.10
N GLU A 39 9.30 2.42 -16.34
CA GLU A 39 10.39 1.93 -17.20
C GLU A 39 11.77 2.24 -16.62
N VAL A 40 11.99 3.46 -16.12
CA VAL A 40 13.24 3.82 -15.42
C VAL A 40 13.44 2.93 -14.18
N ASN A 41 12.37 2.63 -13.44
CA ASN A 41 12.45 1.77 -12.26
C ASN A 41 12.74 0.29 -12.59
N ARG A 42 12.45 -0.16 -13.82
CA ARG A 42 12.70 -1.52 -14.32
C ARG A 42 14.13 -1.74 -14.81
N LEU A 43 14.95 -0.70 -14.86
CA LEU A 43 16.37 -0.83 -15.17
C LEU A 43 17.05 -1.86 -14.25
N PRO A 44 18.09 -2.57 -14.72
CA PRO A 44 18.75 -3.63 -13.95
C PRO A 44 19.27 -3.16 -12.57
N THR A 45 19.38 -4.10 -11.62
CA THR A 45 19.89 -3.83 -10.26
C THR A 45 20.88 -4.89 -9.75
N LYS A 46 21.31 -5.81 -10.60
CA LYS A 46 22.10 -7.00 -10.22
C LYS A 46 23.49 -6.59 -9.75
N THR A 47 24.16 -5.73 -10.50
CA THR A 47 25.50 -5.25 -10.17
C THR A 47 25.45 -3.90 -9.44
N ARG A 48 26.57 -3.51 -8.81
CA ARG A 48 26.72 -2.16 -8.25
C ARG A 48 26.62 -1.09 -9.35
N ALA A 49 27.22 -1.34 -10.51
CA ALA A 49 27.18 -0.43 -11.64
C ALA A 49 25.73 -0.23 -12.13
N ASP A 50 24.95 -1.31 -12.24
CA ASP A 50 23.53 -1.24 -12.62
C ASP A 50 22.73 -0.36 -11.64
N ARG A 51 22.95 -0.54 -10.33
CA ARG A 51 22.28 0.25 -9.30
C ARG A 51 22.62 1.73 -9.39
N LEU A 52 23.89 2.07 -9.67
CA LEU A 52 24.32 3.46 -9.85
C LEU A 52 23.75 4.07 -11.13
N ALA A 53 23.76 3.33 -12.25
CA ALA A 53 23.19 3.78 -13.52
C ALA A 53 21.67 3.99 -13.40
N ARG A 54 20.96 3.07 -12.75
CA ARG A 54 19.54 3.21 -12.45
C ARG A 54 19.26 4.42 -11.57
N GLN A 55 20.06 4.65 -10.54
CA GLN A 55 19.91 5.84 -9.68
C GLN A 55 20.09 7.13 -10.50
N ALA A 56 21.14 7.22 -11.32
CA ALA A 56 21.35 8.37 -12.18
C ALA A 56 20.20 8.61 -13.17
N ALA A 57 19.62 7.54 -13.73
CA ALA A 57 18.45 7.64 -14.61
C ALA A 57 17.19 8.09 -13.86
N ILE A 58 17.01 7.63 -12.61
CA ILE A 58 15.94 8.09 -11.70
C ILE A 58 16.09 9.59 -11.44
N ASP A 59 17.30 10.04 -11.10
CA ASP A 59 17.59 11.43 -10.78
C ASP A 59 17.40 12.33 -12.01
N ALA A 60 17.83 11.88 -13.19
CA ALA A 60 17.62 12.59 -14.45
C ALA A 60 16.14 12.70 -14.82
N TRP A 61 15.38 11.61 -14.64
CA TRP A 61 13.93 11.64 -14.83
C TRP A 61 13.26 12.60 -13.85
N ASP A 62 13.67 12.60 -12.58
CA ASP A 62 13.12 13.49 -11.56
C ASP A 62 13.41 14.95 -11.89
N ALA A 63 14.64 15.29 -12.27
CA ALA A 63 15.01 16.64 -12.68
C ALA A 63 14.18 17.15 -13.87
N ALA A 64 13.81 16.28 -14.81
CA ALA A 64 13.02 16.64 -15.98
C ALA A 64 11.51 16.74 -15.71
N ASN A 65 10.97 15.95 -14.77
CA ASN A 65 9.52 15.73 -14.66
C ASN A 65 8.91 16.15 -13.32
N ALA A 66 9.71 16.45 -12.28
CA ALA A 66 9.20 16.75 -10.95
C ALA A 66 8.19 17.90 -10.95
N ALA A 67 8.51 19.01 -11.62
CA ALA A 67 7.62 20.17 -11.70
C ALA A 67 6.26 19.84 -12.34
N THR A 68 6.25 18.98 -13.36
CA THR A 68 5.01 18.54 -14.02
C THR A 68 4.14 17.69 -13.09
N VAL A 69 4.77 16.80 -12.30
CA VAL A 69 4.04 16.00 -11.31
C VAL A 69 3.53 16.88 -10.16
N GLU A 70 4.31 17.88 -9.73
CA GLU A 70 3.89 18.81 -8.67
C GLU A 70 2.72 19.70 -9.11
N ALA A 71 2.72 20.13 -10.37
CA ALA A 71 1.61 20.89 -10.94
C ALA A 71 0.27 20.13 -10.97
N ALA A 72 0.29 18.80 -10.81
CA ALA A 72 -0.90 17.96 -10.75
C ALA A 72 -1.60 17.97 -9.38
N ILE A 73 -0.93 18.43 -8.31
CA ILE A 73 -1.45 18.40 -6.93
C ILE A 73 -2.78 19.17 -6.75
N PRO A 74 -2.97 20.38 -7.32
CA PRO A 74 -4.24 21.09 -7.19
C PRO A 74 -5.44 20.34 -7.80
N GLN A 75 -5.21 19.45 -8.77
CA GLN A 75 -6.26 18.68 -9.45
C GLN A 75 -6.42 17.25 -8.90
N ILE A 76 -5.77 16.93 -7.77
CA ILE A 76 -5.62 15.56 -7.31
C ILE A 76 -6.95 14.87 -6.99
N ASP A 77 -7.94 15.61 -6.49
CA ASP A 77 -9.25 15.05 -6.16
C ASP A 77 -10.03 14.64 -7.41
N ALA A 78 -9.96 15.46 -8.47
CA ALA A 78 -10.55 15.13 -9.77
C ALA A 78 -9.85 13.93 -10.40
N LEU A 79 -8.51 13.90 -10.33
CA LEU A 79 -7.72 12.77 -10.84
C LEU A 79 -8.00 11.47 -10.08
N ILE A 80 -8.18 11.52 -8.76
CA ILE A 80 -8.54 10.33 -7.96
C ILE A 80 -9.93 9.83 -8.35
N ALA A 81 -10.89 10.73 -8.57
CA ALA A 81 -12.25 10.36 -8.95
C ALA A 81 -12.29 9.65 -10.31
N GLU A 82 -11.48 10.07 -11.29
CA GLU A 82 -11.43 9.44 -12.62
C GLU A 82 -10.50 8.22 -12.65
N ARG A 83 -9.27 8.35 -12.14
CA ARG A 83 -8.20 7.34 -12.19
C ARG A 83 -7.45 7.25 -10.85
N PRO A 84 -7.99 6.52 -9.85
CA PRO A 84 -7.45 6.49 -8.48
C PRO A 84 -5.95 6.19 -8.36
N ASN A 85 -5.44 5.25 -9.16
CA ASN A 85 -4.02 4.87 -9.12
C ASN A 85 -3.07 5.99 -9.60
N LEU A 86 -3.51 6.86 -10.52
CA LEU A 86 -2.70 7.99 -10.97
C LEU A 86 -2.61 9.05 -9.87
N GLY A 87 -3.73 9.33 -9.20
CA GLY A 87 -3.70 10.20 -8.03
C GLY A 87 -2.82 9.65 -6.91
N GLY A 88 -2.87 8.34 -6.67
CA GLY A 88 -1.95 7.67 -5.73
C GLY A 88 -0.48 7.84 -6.09
N PHE A 89 -0.13 7.74 -7.38
CA PHE A 89 1.22 8.01 -7.88
C PHE A 89 1.66 9.45 -7.64
N VAL A 90 0.84 10.44 -8.02
CA VAL A 90 1.16 11.87 -7.88
C VAL A 90 1.40 12.24 -6.41
N ILE A 91 0.48 11.84 -5.51
CA ILE A 91 0.63 12.10 -4.06
C ILE A 91 1.92 11.49 -3.52
N TRP A 92 2.14 10.20 -3.83
CA TRP A 92 3.29 9.48 -3.29
C TRP A 92 4.61 10.05 -3.83
N TYR A 93 4.64 10.41 -5.11
CA TYR A 93 5.78 11.04 -5.75
C TYR A 93 6.11 12.38 -5.09
N HIS A 94 5.13 13.27 -4.99
CA HIS A 94 5.29 14.61 -4.44
C HIS A 94 5.83 14.57 -3.01
N LEU A 95 5.17 13.80 -2.13
CA LEU A 95 5.61 13.67 -0.74
C LEU A 95 6.98 12.97 -0.63
N GLY A 96 7.27 12.03 -1.54
CA GLY A 96 8.57 11.38 -1.65
C GLY A 96 9.70 12.35 -1.98
N GLN A 97 9.50 13.24 -2.98
CA GLN A 97 10.48 14.26 -3.35
C GLN A 97 10.67 15.30 -2.25
N LYS A 98 9.58 15.77 -1.64
CA LYS A 98 9.62 16.72 -0.50
C LYS A 98 10.42 16.17 0.68
N ASN A 99 10.41 14.85 0.87
CA ASN A 99 11.12 14.16 1.95
C ASN A 99 12.31 13.32 1.45
N LYS A 100 12.92 13.67 0.32
CA LYS A 100 14.04 12.89 -0.27
C LYS A 100 15.26 12.77 0.64
N ASP A 101 15.47 13.78 1.49
CA ASP A 101 16.57 13.83 2.47
C ASP A 101 16.21 13.15 3.80
N ALA A 102 14.96 12.70 3.96
CA ALA A 102 14.59 11.84 5.08
C ALA A 102 15.33 10.51 4.92
N THR A 103 16.36 10.32 5.74
CA THR A 103 17.20 9.11 5.73
C THR A 103 16.33 7.85 5.78
N ALA A 104 16.78 6.75 5.16
CA ALA A 104 16.12 5.44 5.27
C ALA A 104 15.90 4.97 6.72
N ALA A 105 16.68 5.51 7.68
CA ALA A 105 16.54 5.28 9.11
C ALA A 105 15.39 6.04 9.79
N LYS A 106 14.82 7.08 9.15
CA LYS A 106 13.62 7.78 9.62
C LYS A 106 12.45 7.31 8.77
N ILE A 107 11.71 6.32 9.28
CA ILE A 107 10.52 5.85 8.59
C ILE A 107 9.42 6.94 8.66
N ALA A 108 9.42 7.82 9.67
CA ALA A 108 8.51 8.97 9.73
C ALA A 108 8.97 10.16 8.87
N TRP A 109 8.07 10.65 8.01
CA TRP A 109 8.18 11.98 7.42
C TRP A 109 7.76 13.05 8.42
N GLN A 110 8.06 14.33 8.13
CA GLN A 110 7.60 15.43 8.96
C GLN A 110 6.07 15.38 9.07
N GLN A 111 5.53 15.43 10.30
CA GLN A 111 4.10 15.33 10.55
C GLN A 111 3.37 16.67 10.30
N ASN A 112 3.66 17.29 9.16
CA ASN A 112 2.99 18.51 8.72
C ASN A 112 1.49 18.19 8.45
N PRO A 113 0.54 19.01 8.95
CA PRO A 113 -0.89 18.76 8.77
C PRO A 113 -1.35 18.70 7.30
N GLU A 114 -0.79 19.54 6.42
CA GLU A 114 -1.12 19.58 4.99
C GLU A 114 -0.63 18.32 4.29
N ASP A 115 0.60 17.90 4.56
CA ASP A 115 1.17 16.67 3.99
C ASP A 115 0.39 15.44 4.47
N ARG A 116 -0.01 15.42 5.74
CA ARG A 116 -0.85 14.34 6.29
C ARG A 116 -2.24 14.34 5.64
N ALA A 117 -2.86 15.51 5.44
CA ALA A 117 -4.16 15.61 4.78
C ALA A 117 -4.08 15.15 3.31
N LEU A 118 -3.02 15.52 2.60
CA LEU A 118 -2.74 15.03 1.25
C LEU A 118 -2.52 13.51 1.23
N ALA A 119 -1.68 13.00 2.15
CA ALA A 119 -1.40 11.57 2.25
C ALA A 119 -2.64 10.74 2.66
N ALA A 120 -3.56 11.31 3.45
CA ALA A 120 -4.79 10.63 3.86
C ALA A 120 -5.67 10.26 2.65
N LYS A 121 -5.59 11.01 1.54
CA LYS A 121 -6.26 10.67 0.27
C LYS A 121 -5.81 9.32 -0.29
N LEU A 122 -4.60 8.85 0.04
CA LEU A 122 -4.12 7.51 -0.33
C LEU A 122 -4.95 6.38 0.30
N LEU A 123 -5.66 6.63 1.41
CA LEU A 123 -6.51 5.62 2.05
C LEU A 123 -7.68 5.21 1.14
N ALA A 124 -8.14 6.12 0.28
CA ALA A 124 -9.15 5.83 -0.75
C ALA A 124 -8.57 5.07 -1.95
N VAL A 125 -7.24 4.98 -2.07
CA VAL A 125 -6.52 4.31 -3.16
C VAL A 125 -5.86 3.04 -2.63
N SER A 126 -6.56 1.92 -2.70
CA SER A 126 -6.19 0.65 -2.02
C SER A 126 -4.74 0.17 -2.29
N SER A 127 -4.23 0.37 -3.50
CA SER A 127 -2.86 0.03 -3.91
C SER A 127 -1.79 0.85 -3.19
N HIS A 128 -2.13 2.06 -2.71
CA HIS A 128 -1.20 2.99 -2.07
C HIS A 128 -1.51 3.27 -0.60
N ALA A 129 -2.64 2.80 -0.05
CA ALA A 129 -3.06 3.06 1.34
C ALA A 129 -1.98 2.70 2.40
N HIS A 130 -1.20 1.65 2.17
CA HIS A 130 -0.08 1.26 3.04
C HIS A 130 1.00 2.35 3.19
N ASN A 131 1.13 3.26 2.21
CA ASN A 131 2.08 4.36 2.27
C ASN A 131 1.69 5.41 3.32
N TYR A 132 0.39 5.70 3.46
CA TYR A 132 -0.10 6.54 4.55
C TYR A 132 0.23 5.91 5.90
N ILE A 133 -0.07 4.62 6.06
CA ILE A 133 0.17 3.88 7.30
C ILE A 133 1.63 3.96 7.69
N ARG A 134 2.53 3.69 6.75
CA ARG A 134 3.98 3.68 6.98
C ARG A 134 4.52 5.03 7.46
N ARG A 135 3.97 6.16 6.99
CA ARG A 135 4.59 7.49 7.17
C ARG A 135 3.85 8.41 8.14
N TYR A 136 2.52 8.26 8.25
CA TYR A 136 1.65 9.25 8.89
C TYR A 136 0.67 8.67 9.90
N ALA A 137 0.31 7.39 9.83
CA ALA A 137 -0.69 6.84 10.75
C ALA A 137 -0.26 6.99 12.21
N THR A 138 -1.21 7.36 13.04
CA THR A 138 -1.12 7.41 14.49
C THR A 138 -1.31 6.01 15.09
N ALA A 139 -0.96 5.87 16.37
CA ALA A 139 -1.22 4.65 17.12
C ALA A 139 -2.70 4.24 17.09
N ALA A 140 -3.61 5.20 17.29
CA ALA A 140 -5.06 4.95 17.27
C ALA A 140 -5.54 4.48 15.88
N GLU A 141 -5.05 5.08 14.80
CA GLU A 141 -5.36 4.63 13.44
C GLU A 141 -4.85 3.20 13.19
N ILE A 142 -3.64 2.87 13.65
CA ILE A 142 -3.08 1.50 13.53
C ILE A 142 -3.89 0.49 14.35
N ALA A 143 -4.27 0.85 15.58
CA ALA A 143 -5.11 0.01 16.45
C ALA A 143 -6.46 -0.29 15.80
N ALA A 144 -7.03 0.68 15.07
CA ALA A 144 -8.28 0.54 14.34
C ALA A 144 -8.16 -0.21 13.00
N LEU A 145 -6.95 -0.46 12.48
CA LEU A 145 -6.78 -1.14 11.19
C LEU A 145 -7.35 -2.56 11.23
N PRO A 146 -8.14 -2.96 10.22
CA PRO A 146 -8.43 -4.37 10.03
C PRO A 146 -7.14 -5.10 9.65
N GLY A 147 -6.95 -6.33 10.14
CA GLY A 147 -5.85 -7.16 9.65
C GLY A 147 -5.97 -7.46 8.14
N SER A 148 -4.88 -7.85 7.50
CA SER A 148 -4.81 -8.06 6.05
C SER A 148 -3.89 -9.22 5.69
N SER A 149 -4.11 -9.83 4.52
CA SER A 149 -3.18 -10.79 3.91
C SER A 149 -2.00 -10.10 3.19
N GLY A 150 -2.07 -8.78 3.01
CA GLY A 150 -1.09 -8.00 2.26
C GLY A 150 0.20 -7.72 3.02
N VAL A 151 1.33 -8.19 2.49
CA VAL A 151 2.68 -7.96 3.04
C VAL A 151 2.97 -6.47 3.24
N SER A 152 2.62 -5.62 2.26
CA SER A 152 2.91 -4.19 2.35
C SER A 152 2.25 -3.49 3.53
N PHE A 153 1.04 -3.92 3.93
CA PHE A 153 0.36 -3.39 5.11
C PHE A 153 1.04 -3.83 6.40
N ALA A 154 1.40 -5.11 6.51
CA ALA A 154 2.13 -5.63 7.67
C ALA A 154 3.48 -4.92 7.85
N THR A 155 4.24 -4.75 6.76
CA THR A 155 5.52 -4.02 6.80
C THR A 155 5.33 -2.55 7.18
N ALA A 156 4.27 -1.90 6.68
CA ALA A 156 3.94 -0.52 7.05
C ALA A 156 3.62 -0.39 8.55
N VAL A 157 2.82 -1.30 9.10
CA VAL A 157 2.48 -1.33 10.54
C VAL A 157 3.73 -1.57 11.39
N VAL A 158 4.56 -2.57 11.04
CA VAL A 158 5.80 -2.87 11.79
C VAL A 158 6.73 -1.66 11.83
N GLY A 159 7.00 -1.05 10.67
CA GLY A 159 7.86 0.12 10.59
C GLY A 159 7.29 1.30 11.38
N ARG A 160 6.00 1.56 11.27
CA ARG A 160 5.37 2.69 11.97
C ARG A 160 5.25 2.48 13.47
N ALA A 161 4.92 1.27 13.92
CA ALA A 161 4.88 0.91 15.33
C ALA A 161 6.25 1.08 16.00
N ALA A 162 7.34 0.70 15.31
CA ALA A 162 8.70 0.90 15.79
C ALA A 162 9.02 2.40 15.97
N GLU A 163 8.67 3.25 15.00
CA GLU A 163 8.87 4.70 15.09
C GLU A 163 8.05 5.35 16.22
N LEU A 164 6.83 4.85 16.46
CA LEU A 164 5.97 5.34 17.55
C LEU A 164 6.41 4.81 18.93
N GLY A 165 7.37 3.88 19.00
CA GLY A 165 7.78 3.22 20.24
C GLY A 165 6.69 2.32 20.84
N GLN A 166 5.83 1.74 19.99
CA GLN A 166 4.64 0.97 20.39
C GLN A 166 4.62 -0.42 19.74
N PRO A 167 5.55 -1.32 20.12
CA PRO A 167 5.67 -2.66 19.52
C PRO A 167 4.43 -3.53 19.69
N GLU A 168 3.62 -3.30 20.72
CA GLU A 168 2.36 -4.00 20.99
C GLU A 168 1.35 -3.89 19.84
N LEU A 169 1.38 -2.78 19.11
CA LEU A 169 0.53 -2.57 17.93
C LEU A 169 0.77 -3.64 16.85
N VAL A 170 2.00 -4.17 16.76
CA VAL A 170 2.35 -5.24 15.82
C VAL A 170 1.65 -6.54 16.21
N THR A 171 1.73 -6.93 17.48
CA THR A 171 1.10 -8.15 18.01
C THR A 171 -0.42 -8.10 17.85
N ASP A 172 -1.02 -6.96 18.16
CA ASP A 172 -2.45 -6.72 18.00
C ASP A 172 -2.88 -6.82 16.54
N TYR A 173 -2.11 -6.19 15.64
CA TYR A 173 -2.37 -6.26 14.21
C TYR A 173 -2.22 -7.69 13.67
N TYR A 174 -1.17 -8.42 14.05
CA TYR A 174 -0.98 -9.83 13.66
C TYR A 174 -2.11 -10.72 14.16
N THR A 175 -2.64 -10.48 15.35
CA THR A 175 -3.83 -11.17 15.85
C THR A 175 -5.04 -10.94 14.93
N ARG A 176 -5.22 -9.73 14.38
CA ARG A 176 -6.28 -9.44 13.40
C ARG A 176 -6.01 -10.00 11.99
N CYS A 177 -4.79 -10.46 11.72
CA CYS A 177 -4.38 -11.10 10.46
C CYS A 177 -4.58 -12.61 10.45
N LEU A 178 -4.88 -13.22 11.60
CA LEU A 178 -5.25 -14.64 11.69
C LEU A 178 -6.36 -14.97 10.70
N ALA A 179 -6.27 -16.14 10.09
CA ALA A 179 -7.20 -16.65 9.08
C ALA A 179 -7.25 -15.84 7.77
N LYS A 180 -6.35 -14.88 7.58
CA LYS A 180 -6.28 -14.09 6.33
C LYS A 180 -5.17 -14.57 5.39
N GLY A 181 -4.26 -15.43 5.87
CA GLY A 181 -3.15 -15.95 5.06
C GLY A 181 -2.06 -14.91 4.87
N LEU A 182 -1.76 -14.11 5.90
CA LEU A 182 -0.62 -13.20 5.85
C LEU A 182 0.67 -14.02 5.82
N ILE A 183 1.63 -13.65 4.96
CA ILE A 183 2.91 -14.37 4.84
C ILE A 183 4.04 -13.36 4.83
N THR A 184 4.67 -13.20 5.98
CA THR A 184 5.89 -12.41 6.17
C THR A 184 6.77 -13.11 7.19
N THR A 185 8.08 -12.87 7.19
CA THR A 185 8.99 -13.46 8.19
C THR A 185 8.53 -13.14 9.62
N GLY A 186 8.16 -11.89 9.90
CA GLY A 186 7.72 -11.45 11.22
C GLY A 186 6.41 -12.12 11.66
N TYR A 187 5.39 -12.14 10.79
CA TYR A 187 4.12 -12.81 11.11
C TYR A 187 4.29 -14.32 11.30
N ASN A 188 5.08 -14.97 10.44
CA ASN A 188 5.30 -16.42 10.54
C ASN A 188 5.99 -16.79 11.86
N ALA A 189 7.02 -16.04 12.26
CA ALA A 189 7.71 -16.26 13.53
C ALA A 189 6.75 -16.05 14.73
N TRP A 190 5.97 -14.98 14.71
CA TRP A 190 4.95 -14.72 15.74
C TRP A 190 3.89 -15.82 15.80
N PHE A 191 3.37 -16.27 14.66
CA PHE A 191 2.34 -17.30 14.60
C PHE A 191 2.85 -18.66 15.08
N ASP A 192 4.09 -19.01 14.71
CA ASP A 192 4.72 -20.26 15.15
C ASP A 192 4.92 -20.26 16.67
N GLN A 193 5.35 -19.14 17.24
CA GLN A 193 5.41 -18.97 18.70
C GLN A 193 4.02 -19.09 19.34
N LYS A 194 2.99 -18.49 18.75
CA LYS A 194 1.60 -18.60 19.24
C LYS A 194 1.12 -20.06 19.29
N LEU A 195 1.49 -20.89 18.33
CA LEU A 195 1.16 -22.32 18.36
C LEU A 195 1.89 -23.04 19.48
N ILE A 196 3.17 -22.73 19.70
CA ILE A 196 3.97 -23.27 20.82
C ILE A 196 3.34 -22.89 22.16
N ASP A 197 2.95 -21.63 22.33
CA ASP A 197 2.34 -21.14 23.57
C ASP A 197 1.00 -21.83 23.86
N LEU A 198 0.19 -22.09 22.83
CA LEU A 198 -1.05 -22.85 22.97
C LEU A 198 -0.80 -24.29 23.40
N ALA A 199 0.22 -24.95 22.84
CA ALA A 199 0.60 -26.30 23.25
C ALA A 199 1.10 -26.33 24.70
N ALA A 200 1.98 -25.39 25.08
CA ALA A 200 2.47 -25.28 26.45
C ALA A 200 1.36 -25.02 27.49
N ALA A 201 0.26 -24.37 27.06
CA ALA A 201 -0.92 -24.13 27.89
C ALA A 201 -1.94 -25.29 27.89
N GLY A 202 -1.64 -26.45 27.29
CA GLY A 202 -2.56 -27.60 27.19
C GLY A 202 -3.77 -27.34 26.28
N LYS A 203 -3.63 -26.43 25.31
CA LYS A 203 -4.68 -26.06 24.34
C LYS A 203 -4.34 -26.55 22.93
N GLU A 204 -3.81 -27.77 22.78
CA GLU A 204 -3.36 -28.26 21.47
C GLU A 204 -4.49 -28.27 20.43
N ALA A 205 -5.71 -28.64 20.82
CA ALA A 205 -6.87 -28.66 19.93
C ALA A 205 -7.16 -27.27 19.32
N GLU A 206 -6.96 -26.20 20.09
CA GLU A 206 -7.09 -24.82 19.60
C GLU A 206 -5.96 -24.47 18.62
N GLY A 207 -4.73 -24.86 18.93
CA GLY A 207 -3.57 -24.69 18.05
C GLY A 207 -3.76 -25.40 16.71
N VAL A 208 -4.20 -26.67 16.72
CA VAL A 208 -4.52 -27.45 15.53
C VAL A 208 -5.60 -26.79 14.70
N ARG A 209 -6.70 -26.33 15.34
CA ARG A 209 -7.77 -25.62 14.65
C ARG A 209 -7.23 -24.35 13.98
N LEU A 210 -6.40 -23.57 14.67
CA LEU A 210 -5.83 -22.34 14.16
C LEU A 210 -4.92 -22.60 12.95
N ALA A 211 -4.03 -23.60 13.04
CA ALA A 211 -3.15 -23.98 11.94
C ALA A 211 -3.93 -24.41 10.69
N ARG A 212 -5.04 -25.16 10.86
CA ARG A 212 -5.91 -25.57 9.74
C ARG A 212 -6.57 -24.37 9.06
N VAL A 213 -7.13 -23.45 9.85
CA VAL A 213 -7.77 -22.25 9.32
C VAL A 213 -6.77 -21.38 8.54
N GLU A 214 -5.56 -21.21 9.08
CA GLU A 214 -4.51 -20.46 8.40
C GLU A 214 -4.06 -21.16 7.12
N ALA A 215 -3.92 -22.50 7.12
CA ALA A 215 -3.57 -23.26 5.93
C ALA A 215 -4.62 -23.08 4.81
N LEU A 216 -5.91 -23.07 5.16
CA LEU A 216 -6.98 -22.81 4.20
C LEU A 216 -6.91 -21.40 3.63
N ALA A 217 -6.57 -20.41 4.44
CA ALA A 217 -6.41 -19.03 4.00
C ALA A 217 -5.22 -18.88 3.04
N VAL A 218 -4.07 -19.45 3.39
CA VAL A 218 -2.88 -19.44 2.52
C VAL A 218 -3.14 -20.15 1.19
N ASN A 219 -3.87 -21.27 1.19
CA ASN A 219 -4.16 -22.05 -0.01
C ASN A 219 -5.01 -21.29 -1.04
N LYS A 220 -5.67 -20.20 -0.64
CA LYS A 220 -6.45 -19.33 -1.54
C LYS A 220 -5.58 -18.29 -2.25
N LEU A 221 -4.29 -18.17 -1.91
CA LEU A 221 -3.37 -17.22 -2.52
C LEU A 221 -2.67 -17.82 -3.75
N LYS A 222 -2.21 -16.95 -4.67
CA LYS A 222 -1.42 -17.38 -5.85
C LYS A 222 -0.07 -17.94 -5.44
N THR A 223 0.18 -19.19 -5.84
CA THR A 223 1.32 -20.02 -5.42
C THR A 223 2.69 -19.37 -5.65
N THR A 224 3.39 -19.11 -4.55
CA THR A 224 4.82 -18.77 -4.53
C THR A 224 5.58 -19.83 -3.71
N PRO A 225 6.89 -20.02 -3.90
CA PRO A 225 7.66 -20.98 -3.10
C PRO A 225 7.56 -20.75 -1.58
N ALA A 226 7.49 -19.48 -1.15
CA ALA A 226 7.31 -19.13 0.26
C ALA A 226 5.94 -19.57 0.82
N GLN A 227 4.89 -19.48 0.00
CA GLN A 227 3.55 -19.96 0.37
C GLN A 227 3.49 -21.48 0.44
N GLU A 228 4.11 -22.19 -0.50
CA GLU A 228 4.18 -23.67 -0.49
C GLU A 228 4.89 -24.16 0.77
N ALA A 229 6.05 -23.59 1.08
CA ALA A 229 6.78 -23.91 2.30
C ALA A 229 5.94 -23.62 3.56
N ARG A 230 5.19 -22.51 3.59
CA ARG A 230 4.29 -22.19 4.70
C ARG A 230 3.14 -23.18 4.81
N LEU A 231 2.52 -23.58 3.69
CA LEU A 231 1.44 -24.56 3.66
C LEU A 231 1.87 -25.91 4.20
N VAL A 232 3.05 -26.39 3.82
CA VAL A 232 3.61 -27.65 4.32
C VAL A 232 3.75 -27.58 5.84
N LYS A 233 4.34 -26.51 6.38
CA LYS A 233 4.47 -26.31 7.83
C LYS A 233 3.13 -26.27 8.56
N LEU A 234 2.16 -25.50 8.04
CA LEU A 234 0.84 -25.37 8.67
C LEU A 234 0.03 -26.67 8.63
N ARG A 235 0.14 -27.46 7.55
CA ARG A 235 -0.50 -28.78 7.46
C ARG A 235 0.14 -29.79 8.41
N ALA A 236 1.46 -29.73 8.60
CA ALA A 236 2.15 -30.51 9.62
C ALA A 236 1.70 -30.09 11.03
N ALA A 237 1.63 -28.78 11.31
CA ALA A 237 1.16 -28.27 12.59
C ALA A 237 -0.32 -28.58 12.87
N GLY A 238 -1.19 -28.57 11.86
CA GLY A 238 -2.57 -29.04 11.97
C GLY A 238 -2.72 -30.56 12.19
N LYS A 239 -1.60 -31.29 12.21
CA LYS A 239 -1.47 -32.69 12.61
C LYS A 239 -0.62 -32.87 13.88
N LEU A 240 -0.03 -31.80 14.43
CA LEU A 240 0.67 -31.82 15.72
C LEU A 240 -0.35 -31.84 16.86
N SER A 241 -0.89 -33.02 17.17
CA SER A 241 -1.36 -33.43 18.51
C SER A 241 -1.95 -34.84 18.44
N GLY A 242 -1.14 -35.83 18.09
CA GLY A 242 -1.63 -37.20 17.98
C GLY A 242 -0.58 -38.24 17.60
N GLU A 243 0.61 -38.18 18.20
CA GLU A 243 1.49 -39.32 18.50
C GLU A 243 2.23 -39.03 19.80
#